data_AF-A0A534Y8P2-F1
#
_entry.id   AF-A0A534Y8P2-F1
#
_cell.length_a   1.000
_cell.length_b   1.000
_cell.length_c   1.000
_cell.angle_alpha   90.00
_cell.angle_beta   90.00
_cell.angle_gamma   90.00
#
_symmetry.space_group_name_H-M   'P 1'
#
loop_
_entity.id
_entity.type
_entity.pdbx_description
1 polymer ?
#
loop_
_entity_poly.entity_id
_entity_poly.type
_entity_poly.pdbx_seq_one_letter_code
_entity_poly.pdbx_strand_id
1 'polypeptide(L)'
;MSETTVPLTIAEHAARATPDAVARQVRGLSDRAIAWLFISPTILLLLAINIFPLVWTVRLSFTNFRANRPNAKILGVGIDNYVSVLTDPDVWAAMQSTAHFL
;
A
#
# COMPACT_ATOMS: atom_id res chain seq x y z
N MET A 1 39.79 34.24 -15.79
CA MET A 1 38.61 34.06 -16.64
C MET A 1 38.65 32.60 -17.10
N SER A 2 38.13 31.69 -16.28
CA SER A 2 38.17 30.25 -16.54
C SER A 2 36.74 29.80 -16.77
N GLU A 3 36.34 29.78 -18.04
CA GLU A 3 34.99 29.49 -18.46
C GLU A 3 34.65 28.01 -18.36
N THR A 4 33.41 27.80 -17.97
CA THR A 4 32.75 26.58 -17.55
C THR A 4 32.35 25.71 -18.75
N THR A 5 33.29 25.19 -19.55
CA THR A 5 32.97 24.56 -20.86
C THR A 5 32.85 23.02 -20.85
N VAL A 6 33.16 22.36 -19.73
CA VAL A 6 33.19 20.87 -19.66
C VAL A 6 31.81 20.15 -19.64
N PRO A 7 30.68 20.71 -19.15
CA PRO A 7 29.46 19.91 -18.98
C PRO A 7 28.75 19.54 -20.30
N LEU A 8 28.94 20.31 -21.38
CA LEU A 8 28.30 20.06 -22.67
C LEU A 8 28.88 18.82 -23.38
N THR A 9 30.19 18.59 -23.24
CA THR A 9 30.90 17.53 -23.95
C THR A 9 30.44 16.14 -23.52
N ILE A 10 30.10 15.94 -22.24
CA ILE A 10 29.64 14.64 -21.73
C ILE A 10 28.23 14.33 -22.24
N ALA A 11 27.34 15.32 -22.28
CA ALA A 11 25.98 15.16 -22.79
C ALA A 11 25.98 14.81 -24.30
N GLU A 12 26.85 15.43 -25.09
CA GLU A 12 26.99 15.13 -26.52
C GLU A 12 27.55 13.72 -26.79
N HIS A 13 28.53 13.28 -26.00
CA HIS A 13 29.06 11.91 -26.12
C HIS A 13 28.01 10.87 -25.73
N ALA A 14 27.25 11.09 -24.66
CA ALA A 14 26.16 10.21 -24.26
C ALA A 14 25.04 10.15 -25.32
N ALA A 15 24.68 11.28 -25.94
CA ALA A 15 23.69 11.34 -27.00
C ALA A 15 24.11 10.53 -28.24
N ARG A 16 25.39 10.58 -28.64
CA ARG A 16 25.91 9.79 -29.78
C ARG A 16 26.10 8.31 -29.46
N ALA A 17 26.34 7.96 -28.20
CA ALA A 17 26.51 6.58 -27.75
C ALA A 17 25.17 5.84 -27.53
N THR A 18 24.04 6.54 -27.53
CA THR A 18 22.72 5.93 -27.32
C THR A 18 22.23 5.27 -28.61
N PRO A 19 21.92 3.96 -28.62
CA PRO A 19 21.38 3.28 -29.81
C PRO A 19 20.02 3.85 -30.24
N ASP A 20 19.81 4.05 -31.54
CA ASP A 20 18.58 4.64 -32.11
C ASP A 20 17.30 3.91 -31.69
N ALA A 21 17.37 2.60 -31.47
CA ALA A 21 16.25 1.78 -31.00
C ALA A 21 15.81 2.18 -29.58
N VAL A 22 16.76 2.45 -28.69
CA VAL A 22 16.51 2.89 -27.31
C VAL A 22 15.92 4.29 -27.34
N ALA A 23 16.52 5.22 -28.09
CA ALA A 23 16.03 6.59 -28.23
C ALA A 23 14.58 6.66 -28.76
N ARG A 24 14.22 5.78 -29.71
CA ARG A 24 12.87 5.69 -30.27
C ARG A 24 11.85 5.12 -29.27
N GLN A 25 12.27 4.17 -28.43
CA GLN A 25 11.45 3.55 -27.40
C GLN A 25 11.12 4.53 -26.26
N VAL A 26 12.09 5.35 -25.81
CA VAL A 26 11.82 6.39 -24.78
C VAL A 26 10.94 7.51 -25.32
N ARG A 27 11.06 7.86 -26.62
CA ARG A 27 10.18 8.82 -27.29
C ARG A 27 8.73 8.34 -27.44
N GLY A 28 8.48 7.03 -27.37
CA GLY A 28 7.14 6.43 -27.48
C GLY A 28 6.39 6.35 -26.14
N LEU A 29 7.05 6.63 -25.01
CA LEU A 29 6.41 6.67 -23.71
C LEU A 29 5.83 8.07 -23.48
N SER A 30 4.52 8.17 -23.30
CA SER A 30 3.88 9.41 -22.86
C SER A 30 4.45 9.83 -21.50
N ASP A 31 4.62 11.13 -21.27
CA ASP A 31 5.00 11.70 -19.95
C ASP A 31 4.18 11.12 -18.79
N ARG A 32 2.91 10.76 -19.06
CA ARG A 32 2.03 10.09 -18.10
C ARG A 32 2.52 8.68 -17.71
N ALA A 33 3.01 7.89 -18.66
CA ALA A 33 3.54 6.56 -18.39
C ALA A 33 4.80 6.64 -17.53
N ILE A 34 5.67 7.63 -17.80
CA ILE A 34 6.85 7.89 -16.98
C ILE A 34 6.42 8.33 -15.58
N ALA A 35 5.50 9.29 -15.44
CA ALA A 35 5.00 9.72 -14.13
C ALA A 35 4.43 8.55 -13.31
N TRP A 36 3.65 7.65 -13.93
CA TRP A 36 3.13 6.45 -13.25
C TRP A 36 4.22 5.46 -12.86
N LEU A 37 5.25 5.28 -13.68
CA LEU A 37 6.39 4.43 -13.32
C LEU A 37 7.07 4.91 -12.03
N PHE A 38 7.21 6.22 -11.85
CA PHE A 38 7.81 6.80 -10.64
C PHE A 38 6.88 6.81 -9.41
N ILE A 39 5.57 7.02 -9.59
CA ILE A 39 4.61 7.14 -8.48
C ILE A 39 4.08 5.77 -8.03
N SER A 40 3.99 4.80 -8.94
CA SER A 40 3.44 3.47 -8.65
C SER A 40 4.09 2.73 -7.47
N PRO A 41 5.42 2.78 -7.22
CA PRO A 41 6.02 2.10 -6.08
C PRO A 41 5.48 2.62 -4.74
N THR A 42 5.31 3.94 -4.62
CA THR A 42 4.74 4.55 -3.42
C THR A 42 3.26 4.23 -3.27
N ILE A 43 2.48 4.30 -4.35
CA ILE A 43 1.05 3.92 -4.30
C ILE A 43 0.90 2.45 -3.88
N LEU A 44 1.66 1.55 -4.48
CA LEU A 44 1.63 0.13 -4.14
C LEU A 44 2.01 -0.10 -2.68
N LEU A 45 3.04 0.58 -2.18
CA LEU A 45 3.43 0.49 -0.79
C LEU A 45 2.32 1.00 0.14
N LEU A 46 1.74 2.17 -0.15
CA LEU A 46 0.65 2.74 0.64
C LEU A 46 -0.59 1.83 0.66
N LEU A 47 -0.96 1.28 -0.50
CA LEU A 47 -2.07 0.33 -0.59
C LEU A 47 -1.74 -0.96 0.16
N ALA A 48 -0.53 -1.49 0.04
CA ALA A 48 -0.13 -2.69 0.76
C ALA A 48 -0.19 -2.48 2.28
N ILE A 49 0.36 -1.40 2.82
CA ILE A 49 0.37 -1.21 4.28
C ILE A 49 -1.00 -0.82 4.84
N ASN A 50 -1.90 -0.20 4.06
CA ASN A 50 -3.23 0.22 4.53
C ASN A 50 -4.31 -0.82 4.23
N ILE A 51 -4.38 -1.32 3.00
CA ILE A 51 -5.50 -2.15 2.53
C ILE A 51 -5.30 -3.62 2.92
N PHE A 52 -4.08 -4.16 2.79
CA PHE A 52 -3.81 -5.56 3.13
C PHE A 52 -4.22 -5.92 4.57
N PRO A 53 -3.81 -5.17 5.63
CA PRO A 53 -4.18 -5.56 7.00
C PRO A 53 -5.68 -5.41 7.27
N LEU A 54 -6.37 -4.48 6.61
CA LEU A 54 -7.81 -4.31 6.74
C LEU A 54 -8.55 -5.51 6.15
N VAL A 55 -8.22 -5.90 4.91
CA VAL A 55 -8.82 -7.08 4.26
C VAL A 55 -8.52 -8.34 5.07
N TRP A 56 -7.31 -8.48 5.59
CA TRP A 56 -6.95 -9.62 6.43
C TRP A 56 -7.76 -9.64 7.73
N THR A 57 -7.91 -8.50 8.41
CA THR A 57 -8.70 -8.39 9.65
C THR A 57 -10.17 -8.72 9.40
N VAL A 58 -10.75 -8.20 8.31
CA VAL A 58 -12.13 -8.54 7.92
C VAL A 58 -12.26 -10.02 7.62
N ARG A 59 -11.29 -10.66 6.96
CA ARG A 59 -11.34 -12.11 6.75
C ARG A 59 -11.30 -12.87 8.08
N LEU A 60 -10.44 -12.44 9.01
CA LEU A 60 -10.30 -13.07 10.32
C LEU A 60 -11.53 -12.88 11.21
N SER A 61 -12.29 -11.79 11.07
CA SER A 61 -13.49 -11.54 11.88
C SER A 61 -14.60 -12.57 11.63
N PHE A 62 -14.58 -13.29 10.51
CA PHE A 62 -15.47 -14.42 10.24
C PHE A 62 -14.94 -15.77 10.75
N THR A 63 -13.85 -15.76 11.53
CA THR A 63 -13.20 -16.98 12.06
C THR A 63 -13.05 -16.93 13.58
N ASN A 64 -12.75 -18.06 14.21
CA ASN A 64 -12.42 -18.14 15.64
C ASN A 64 -10.97 -17.72 15.97
N PHE A 65 -10.29 -16.98 15.09
CA PHE A 65 -8.87 -16.67 15.21
C PHE A 65 -8.58 -15.91 16.52
N ARG A 66 -7.54 -16.35 17.23
CA ARG A 66 -7.07 -15.72 18.47
C ARG A 66 -5.56 -15.54 18.40
N ALA A 67 -5.10 -14.29 18.37
CA ALA A 67 -3.68 -13.97 18.23
C ALA A 67 -2.82 -14.54 19.38
N ASN A 68 -3.41 -14.70 20.58
CA ASN A 68 -2.75 -15.31 21.73
C ASN A 68 -2.75 -16.86 21.73
N ARG A 69 -3.31 -17.51 20.71
CA ARG A 69 -3.34 -18.98 20.56
C ARG A 69 -2.93 -19.40 19.14
N PRO A 70 -1.64 -19.26 18.77
CA PRO A 70 -1.18 -19.53 17.40
C PRO A 70 -1.35 -20.99 16.96
N ASN A 71 -1.41 -21.94 17.90
CA ASN A 71 -1.59 -23.37 17.61
C ASN A 71 -3.06 -23.81 17.55
N ALA A 72 -4.02 -22.90 17.77
CA ALA A 72 -5.42 -23.24 17.69
C ALA A 72 -5.85 -23.42 16.22
N LYS A 73 -6.73 -24.40 15.97
CA LYS A 73 -7.33 -24.58 14.64
C LYS A 73 -8.20 -23.37 14.31
N ILE A 74 -7.94 -22.77 13.15
CA ILE A 74 -8.77 -21.69 12.58
C ILE A 74 -10.00 -22.33 11.95
N LEU A 75 -11.17 -21.99 12.47
CA LEU A 75 -12.49 -22.43 12.01
C LEU A 75 -13.29 -21.21 11.56
N GLY A 76 -14.04 -21.36 10.48
CA GLY A 76 -15.04 -20.37 10.07
C GLY A 76 -16.22 -20.38 11.04
N VAL A 77 -16.58 -19.22 11.56
CA VAL A 77 -17.72 -19.04 12.50
C VAL A 77 -18.79 -18.12 11.92
N GLY A 78 -18.66 -17.72 10.65
CA GLY A 78 -19.62 -16.82 10.02
C GLY A 78 -19.73 -15.50 10.78
N ILE A 79 -20.95 -15.12 11.15
CA ILE A 79 -21.22 -13.84 11.84
C ILE A 79 -21.27 -13.96 13.36
N ASP A 80 -20.95 -15.13 13.95
CA ASP A 80 -21.14 -15.38 15.38
C ASP A 80 -20.37 -14.39 16.26
N ASN A 81 -19.16 -13.98 15.85
CA ASN A 81 -18.38 -12.95 16.55
C ASN A 81 -19.11 -11.60 16.60
N TYR A 82 -19.83 -11.24 15.53
CA TYR A 82 -20.61 -9.99 15.48
C TYR A 82 -21.84 -10.09 16.36
N VAL A 83 -22.57 -11.21 16.29
CA VAL A 83 -23.73 -11.45 17.17
C VAL A 83 -23.29 -11.36 18.62
N SER A 84 -22.20 -12.05 19.01
CA SER A 84 -21.72 -12.03 20.39
C SER A 84 -21.42 -10.62 20.89
N VAL A 85 -20.74 -9.79 20.09
CA VAL A 85 -20.39 -8.41 20.48
C VAL A 85 -21.64 -7.52 20.52
N LEU A 86 -22.53 -7.64 19.54
CA LEU A 86 -23.72 -6.79 19.43
C LEU A 86 -24.81 -7.14 20.45
N THR A 87 -24.77 -8.34 21.04
CA THR A 87 -25.71 -8.76 22.10
C THR A 87 -25.12 -8.70 23.51
N ASP A 88 -23.85 -8.32 23.67
CA ASP A 88 -23.17 -8.32 24.96
C ASP A 88 -23.44 -7.01 25.74
N PRO A 89 -24.19 -7.04 26.86
CA PRO A 89 -24.54 -5.84 27.61
C PRO A 89 -23.30 -5.13 28.20
N ASP A 90 -22.24 -5.86 28.54
CA ASP A 90 -21.02 -5.27 29.11
C ASP A 90 -20.25 -4.48 28.05
N VAL A 91 -20.22 -5.00 26.81
CA VAL A 91 -19.67 -4.28 25.66
C VAL A 91 -20.42 -2.95 25.44
N TRP A 92 -21.75 -2.98 25.46
CA TRP A 92 -22.57 -1.79 25.29
C TRP A 92 -22.39 -0.78 26.43
N ALA A 93 -22.31 -1.25 27.67
CA ALA A 93 -22.03 -0.37 28.82
C ALA A 93 -20.69 0.36 28.67
N ALA A 94 -19.65 -0.33 28.20
CA ALA A 94 -18.34 0.27 27.93
C ALA A 94 -18.38 1.29 26.78
N MET A 95 -19.11 0.99 25.70
CA MET A 95 -19.31 1.91 24.58
C MET A 95 -20.07 3.18 25.00
N GLN A 96 -21.11 3.04 25.82
CA GLN A 96 -21.88 4.17 26.35
C GLN A 96 -21.03 5.06 27.26
N SER A 97 -20.23 4.46 28.15
CA SER A 97 -19.27 5.21 28.98
C SER A 97 -18.33 6.06 28.11
N THR A 98 -17.81 5.48 27.02
CA THR A 98 -16.96 6.20 26.06
C THR A 98 -17.72 7.32 25.35
N ALA A 99 -18.96 7.06 24.92
CA ALA A 99 -19.80 8.04 24.24
C ALA A 99 -20.19 9.22 25.15
N HIS A 100 -20.38 8.96 26.45
CA HIS A 100 -20.68 10.00 27.46
C HIS A 100 -19.44 10.78 27.91
N PHE A 101 -18.23 10.26 27.68
CA PHE A 101 -16.99 10.95 28.02
C PHE A 101 -16.60 12.03 26.99
N LEU A 102 -17.13 11.95 25.77
CA LEU A 102 -16.93 12.92 24.67
C LEU A 102 -17.90 14.10 24.72
#